data_AF-A0A2L2Z4Y0-F1
#
_entry.id   AF-A0A2L2Z4Y0-F1
#
_cell.length_a   1.000
_cell.length_b   1.000
_cell.length_c   1.000
_cell.angle_alpha   90.00
_cell.angle_beta   90.00
_cell.angle_gamma   90.00
#
_symmetry.space_group_name_H-M   'P 1'
#
loop_
_entity.id
_entity.type
_entity.pdbx_description
1 polymer ?
#
loop_
_entity_poly.entity_id
_entity_poly.type
_entity_poly.pdbx_seq_one_letter_code
_entity_poly.pdbx_strand_id
1 'polypeptide(L)'
;AANTTEMWIFTQGVNIRITKVIGDAVHNELLRRQALRCHKHPNMSGPSLPPLTLVGVSREDLLTYGDMLDGRVSRVEIENEGNKLEENKFELNPDHSHFIVVRD
;
A
#
# COMPACT_ATOMS: atom_id res chain seq x y z
N ALA A 1 12.28 -10.30 7.03
CA ALA A 1 12.89 -9.08 7.59
C ALA A 1 11.85 -8.21 8.32
N ALA A 2 10.88 -7.62 7.61
CA ALA A 2 9.89 -6.69 8.22
C ALA A 2 8.95 -7.30 9.29
N ASN A 3 8.87 -8.64 9.39
CA ASN A 3 8.13 -9.31 10.46
C ASN A 3 8.89 -9.39 11.80
N THR A 4 10.20 -9.19 11.79
CA THR A 4 11.07 -9.38 12.96
C THR A 4 11.78 -8.10 13.39
N THR A 5 11.69 -7.06 12.57
CA THR A 5 12.36 -5.77 12.77
C THR A 5 11.43 -4.67 12.30
N GLU A 6 11.33 -3.59 13.08
CA GLU A 6 10.60 -2.40 12.68
C GLU A 6 11.36 -1.68 11.57
N MET A 7 10.77 -1.69 10.37
CA MET A 7 11.37 -1.08 9.18
C MET A 7 10.29 -0.58 8.23
N TRP A 8 10.65 0.41 7.42
CA TRP A 8 9.80 0.94 6.37
C TRP A 8 10.25 0.39 5.03
N ILE A 9 9.29 -0.06 4.23
CA ILE A 9 9.54 -0.57 2.88
C ILE A 9 9.16 0.55 1.90
N PHE A 10 10.12 0.99 1.09
CA PHE A 10 9.90 2.00 0.05
C PHE A 10 9.80 1.35 -1.33
N THR A 11 8.84 1.80 -2.13
CA THR A 11 8.61 1.33 -3.49
C THR A 11 8.11 2.48 -4.37
N GLN A 12 7.91 2.24 -5.67
CA GLN A 12 7.33 3.22 -6.57
C GLN A 12 5.83 3.49 -6.33
N GLY A 13 5.14 2.78 -5.43
CA GLY A 13 3.74 3.06 -5.07
C GLY A 13 2.68 2.74 -6.14
N VAL A 14 3.05 2.57 -7.41
CA VAL A 14 2.11 2.23 -8.50
C VAL A 14 1.72 0.75 -8.53
N ASN A 15 0.47 0.45 -8.92
CA ASN A 15 -0.13 -0.89 -8.86
C ASN A 15 0.30 -1.83 -10.00
N ILE A 16 1.59 -1.87 -10.31
CA ILE A 16 2.15 -2.64 -11.42
C ILE A 16 3.42 -3.39 -11.01
N ARG A 17 3.75 -4.43 -11.79
CA ARG A 17 5.03 -5.17 -11.72
C ARG A 17 5.37 -5.61 -10.28
N ILE A 18 6.60 -5.33 -9.84
CA ILE A 18 7.12 -5.73 -8.53
C ILE A 18 6.39 -5.06 -7.38
N THR A 19 5.93 -3.82 -7.55
CA THR A 19 5.20 -3.09 -6.51
C THR A 19 3.89 -3.81 -6.17
N LYS A 20 3.19 -4.35 -7.18
CA LYS A 20 2.00 -5.18 -6.96
C LYS A 20 2.32 -6.46 -6.17
N VAL A 21 3.39 -7.16 -6.55
CA VAL A 21 3.83 -8.38 -5.83
C VAL A 21 4.17 -8.08 -4.37
N ILE A 22 4.81 -6.95 -4.10
CA ILE A 22 5.11 -6.49 -2.74
C ILE A 22 3.81 -6.16 -1.98
N GLY A 23 2.87 -5.44 -2.62
CA GLY A 23 1.56 -5.12 -2.06
C GLY A 23 0.77 -6.39 -1.69
N ASP A 24 0.65 -7.34 -2.62
CA ASP A 24 -0.02 -8.63 -2.39
C ASP A 24 0.62 -9.40 -1.21
N ALA A 25 1.95 -9.38 -1.09
CA ALA A 25 2.64 -10.03 0.02
C ALA A 25 2.36 -9.35 1.37
N VAL A 26 2.32 -8.01 1.40
CA VAL A 26 1.96 -7.24 2.61
C VAL A 26 0.50 -7.47 2.99
N HIS A 27 -0.41 -7.47 2.02
CA HIS A 27 -1.83 -7.77 2.21
C HIS A 27 -2.04 -9.13 2.88
N ASN A 28 -1.44 -10.17 2.33
CA ASN A 28 -1.55 -11.54 2.85
C ASN A 28 -1.00 -11.66 4.28
N GLU A 29 0.10 -10.98 4.59
CA GLU A 29 0.65 -10.96 5.94
C GLU A 29 -0.26 -10.20 6.91
N LEU A 30 -0.86 -9.07 6.50
CA LEU A 30 -1.82 -8.34 7.33
C LEU A 30 -3.06 -9.18 7.64
N LEU A 31 -3.61 -9.88 6.64
CA LEU A 31 -4.72 -10.82 6.82
C LEU A 31 -4.33 -11.95 7.79
N ARG A 32 -3.13 -12.52 7.64
CA ARG A 32 -2.60 -13.54 8.56
C ARG A 32 -2.52 -13.02 10.00
N ARG A 33 -2.01 -11.80 10.19
CA ARG A 33 -1.94 -11.15 11.50
C ARG A 33 -3.32 -10.90 12.10
N GLN A 34 -4.30 -10.49 11.30
CA GLN A 34 -5.67 -10.28 11.74
C GLN A 34 -6.33 -11.61 12.16
N ALA A 35 -6.13 -12.68 11.39
CA ALA A 35 -6.66 -14.01 11.71
C ALA A 35 -6.12 -14.53 13.06
N LEU A 36 -4.85 -14.25 13.38
CA LEU A 36 -4.25 -14.62 14.68
C LEU A 36 -4.82 -13.84 15.88
N ARG A 37 -5.45 -12.68 15.65
CA ARG A 37 -6.07 -11.86 16.72
C ARG A 37 -7.50 -12.30 17.06
N CYS A 38 -8.07 -13.30 16.40
CA CYS A 38 -9.43 -13.75 16.72
C CYS A 38 -9.49 -14.39 18.12
N HIS A 39 -10.58 -14.12 18.86
CA HIS A 39 -10.76 -14.48 20.27
C HIS A 39 -10.69 -15.99 20.59
N LYS A 40 -10.66 -16.86 19.57
CA LYS A 40 -10.63 -18.32 19.70
C LYS A 40 -9.29 -18.95 19.34
N HIS A 41 -8.26 -18.15 19.03
CA HIS A 41 -6.97 -18.71 18.61
C HIS A 41 -6.13 -19.14 19.84
N PRO A 42 -5.70 -20.41 19.94
CA PRO A 42 -4.99 -20.92 21.13
C PRO A 42 -3.60 -20.30 21.37
N ASN A 43 -3.09 -19.49 20.43
CA ASN A 43 -1.79 -18.81 20.49
C ASN A 43 -1.94 -17.28 20.62
N MET A 44 -2.76 -16.81 21.57
CA MET A 44 -2.91 -15.37 21.85
C MET A 44 -1.66 -14.73 22.48
N SER A 45 -0.68 -15.53 22.91
CA SER A 45 0.52 -15.10 23.65
C SER A 45 1.77 -14.88 22.78
N GLY A 46 1.60 -14.74 21.46
CA GLY A 46 2.72 -14.42 20.57
C GLY A 46 3.28 -13.01 20.79
N PRO A 47 4.58 -12.76 20.54
CA PRO A 47 5.14 -11.42 20.61
C PRO A 47 4.41 -10.49 19.63
N SER A 48 4.18 -9.25 20.06
CA SER A 48 3.61 -8.21 19.19
C SER A 48 4.50 -8.03 17.96
N LEU A 49 3.92 -8.29 16.78
CA LEU A 49 4.64 -8.12 15.53
C LEU A 49 4.81 -6.61 15.25
N PRO A 50 6.00 -6.17 14.80
CA PRO A 50 6.23 -4.76 14.48
C PRO A 50 5.30 -4.30 13.34
N PRO A 51 4.92 -3.01 13.28
CA PRO A 51 4.11 -2.48 12.18
C PRO A 51 4.72 -2.77 10.80
N LEU A 52 3.88 -3.08 9.82
CA LEU A 52 4.28 -3.19 8.41
C LEU A 52 3.98 -1.88 7.69
N THR A 53 4.97 -1.00 7.62
CA THR A 53 4.85 0.28 6.94
C THR A 53 5.38 0.16 5.51
N LEU A 54 4.47 0.22 4.54
CA LEU A 54 4.76 0.24 3.11
C LEU A 54 4.49 1.65 2.57
N VAL A 55 5.53 2.31 2.07
CA VAL A 55 5.51 3.69 1.56
C VAL A 55 5.73 3.69 0.04
N GLY A 56 4.83 4.35 -0.67
CA GLY A 56 4.89 4.51 -2.12
C GLY A 56 5.39 5.90 -2.48
N VAL A 57 6.35 6.01 -3.39
CA VAL A 57 6.83 7.30 -3.91
C VAL A 57 6.59 7.34 -5.41
N SER A 58 5.69 8.23 -5.83
CA SER A 58 5.22 8.33 -7.22
C SER A 58 5.29 9.77 -7.71
N ARG A 59 5.60 9.95 -9.00
CA ARG A 59 5.42 11.27 -9.65
C ARG A 59 3.96 11.47 -9.97
N GLU A 60 3.45 12.68 -9.80
CA GLU A 60 2.05 13.02 -10.07
C GLU A 60 1.65 12.75 -11.52
N ASP A 61 2.52 13.09 -12.48
CA ASP A 61 2.25 12.99 -13.92
C ASP A 61 2.03 11.54 -14.40
N LEU A 62 2.50 10.55 -13.63
CA LEU A 62 2.31 9.13 -13.88
C LEU A 62 1.01 8.57 -13.28
N LEU A 63 0.26 9.36 -12.51
CA LEU A 63 -0.97 8.90 -11.84
C LEU A 63 -2.22 9.24 -12.65
N THR A 64 -3.14 8.28 -12.75
CA THR A 64 -4.43 8.46 -13.45
C THR A 64 -5.21 9.65 -12.92
N TYR A 65 -5.22 9.82 -11.60
CA TYR A 65 -5.93 10.86 -10.83
C TYR A 65 -4.98 11.85 -10.15
N GLY A 66 -3.78 12.06 -10.71
CA GLY A 66 -2.75 12.93 -10.10
C GLY A 66 -3.25 14.35 -9.80
N ASP A 67 -4.09 14.89 -10.69
CA ASP A 67 -4.74 16.19 -10.58
C ASP A 67 -5.68 16.32 -9.37
N MET A 68 -6.28 15.21 -8.92
CA MET A 68 -7.12 15.18 -7.71
C MET A 68 -6.29 15.28 -6.43
N LEU A 69 -4.98 14.99 -6.47
CA LEU A 69 -4.08 14.95 -5.32
C LEU A 69 -3.42 16.32 -5.06
N ASP A 70 -4.16 17.40 -5.27
CA ASP A 70 -3.65 18.77 -5.21
C ASP A 70 -3.77 19.48 -3.86
N GLY A 71 -4.34 18.81 -2.87
CA GLY A 71 -4.54 19.33 -1.52
C GLY A 71 -5.67 20.35 -1.40
N ARG A 72 -6.43 20.62 -2.46
CA ARG A 72 -7.61 21.49 -2.38
C ARG A 72 -8.79 20.83 -1.69
N VAL A 73 -8.88 19.50 -1.78
CA VAL A 73 -9.90 18.69 -1.10
C VAL A 73 -9.23 17.86 -0.01
N SER A 74 -9.88 17.78 1.16
CA SER A 74 -9.36 17.02 2.31
C SER A 74 -9.48 15.51 2.16
N ARG A 75 -10.39 15.04 1.30
CA ARG A 75 -10.66 13.63 1.06
C ARG A 75 -10.85 13.39 -0.43
N VAL A 76 -10.06 12.46 -0.96
CA VAL A 76 -10.17 11.97 -2.33
C VAL A 76 -10.62 10.51 -2.24
N GLU A 77 -11.72 10.18 -2.91
CA GLU A 77 -12.22 8.81 -3.03
C GLU A 77 -12.03 8.37 -4.48
N ILE A 78 -11.26 7.31 -4.67
CA ILE A 78 -10.96 6.75 -5.99
C ILE A 78 -11.56 5.35 -6.04
N GLU A 79 -12.39 5.10 -7.04
CA GLU A 79 -12.88 3.77 -7.32
C GLU A 79 -11.75 2.94 -7.95
N ASN A 80 -11.54 1.73 -7.45
CA ASN A 80 -10.56 0.81 -8.03
C ASN A 80 -11.20 0.13 -9.25
N GLU A 81 -10.90 0.65 -10.43
CA GLU A 81 -11.41 0.13 -11.70
C GLU A 81 -10.52 -0.99 -12.28
N GLY A 82 -9.49 -1.41 -11.53
CA GLY A 82 -8.51 -2.39 -11.95
C GLY A 82 -7.49 -1.82 -12.95
N ASN A 83 -6.63 -2.70 -13.47
CA ASN A 83 -5.59 -2.28 -14.42
C ASN A 83 -6.21 -1.94 -15.79
N LYS A 84 -6.51 -0.67 -16.01
CA LYS A 84 -6.79 -0.12 -17.35
C LYS A 84 -5.49 -0.03 -18.15
N LEU A 85 -5.52 -0.45 -19.41
CA LEU A 85 -4.39 -0.39 -20.34
C LEU A 85 -4.24 1.01 -20.96
N GLU A 86 -4.56 2.08 -20.24
CA GLU A 86 -4.28 3.42 -20.75
C GLU A 86 -2.76 3.60 -20.77
N GLU A 87 -2.23 3.82 -21.98
CA GLU A 87 -0.79 3.93 -22.18
C GLU A 87 -0.26 5.12 -21.40
N ASN A 88 0.57 4.83 -20.38
CA ASN A 88 1.43 5.73 -19.61
C ASN A 88 0.89 6.32 -18.29
N LYS A 89 -0.33 5.99 -17.85
CA LYS A 89 -0.81 6.34 -16.49
C LYS A 89 -1.13 5.11 -15.66
N PHE A 90 -0.87 5.21 -14.36
CA PHE A 90 -1.01 4.10 -13.41
C PHE A 90 -1.83 4.51 -12.19
N GLU A 91 -2.47 3.53 -11.58
CA GLU A 91 -3.11 3.70 -10.28
C GLU A 91 -2.10 3.43 -9.14
N LEU A 92 -2.31 4.05 -7.99
CA LEU A 92 -1.60 3.70 -6.76
C LEU A 92 -2.02 2.30 -6.29
N ASN A 93 -1.08 1.56 -5.69
CA ASN A 93 -1.34 0.23 -5.14
C ASN A 93 -2.10 0.33 -3.80
N PRO A 94 -3.27 -0.31 -3.66
CA PRO A 94 -4.13 -0.14 -2.48
C PRO A 94 -3.56 -0.73 -1.18
N ASP A 95 -2.51 -1.55 -1.24
CA ASP A 95 -1.92 -2.22 -0.08
C ASP A 95 -0.82 -1.38 0.60
N HIS A 96 -0.52 -0.19 0.07
CA HIS A 96 0.36 0.78 0.70
C HIS A 96 -0.32 1.48 1.87
N SER A 97 0.44 1.69 2.93
CA SER A 97 -0.01 2.44 4.09
C SER A 97 0.08 3.96 3.91
N HIS A 98 1.05 4.42 3.10
CA HIS A 98 1.35 5.83 2.91
C HIS A 98 1.83 6.08 1.48
N PHE A 99 1.61 7.30 0.99
CA PHE A 99 2.12 7.77 -0.29
C PHE A 99 2.81 9.13 -0.16
N ILE A 100 3.86 9.28 -0.94
CA ILE A 100 4.52 10.56 -1.23
C ILE A 100 4.35 10.79 -2.73
N VAL A 101 3.56 11.80 -3.08
CA VAL A 101 3.36 12.22 -4.47
C VAL A 101 4.27 13.41 -4.73
N VAL A 102 5.15 13.26 -5.71
CA VAL A 102 6.15 14.27 -6.08
C VAL A 102 5.66 15.04 -7.30
N ARG A 103 5.72 16.37 -7.20
CA ARG A 103 5.48 17.31 -8.29
C ARG A 103 6.81 17.98 -8.64
N ASP A 104 7.11 18.09 -9.94
CA ASP A 104 8.24 18.87 -10.43
C ASP A 104 7.92 20.38 -10.41
#